data_AF-E7S7L6-F1
#
_entry.id   AF-E7S7L6-F1
#
_cell.length_a   1.000
_cell.length_b   1.000
_cell.length_c   1.000
_cell.angle_alpha   90.00
_cell.angle_beta   90.00
_cell.angle_gamma   90.00
#
_symmetry.space_group_name_H-M   'P 1'
#
loop_
_entity.id
_entity.type
_entity.pdbx_description
1 polymer ?
#
loop_
_entity_poly.entity_id
_entity_poly.type
_entity_poly.pdbx_seq_one_letter_code
_entity_poly.pdbx_strand_id
1 'polypeptide(L)' 'MMLVIKEVKDEEQKMAVVAEVLKDLPEWFGIPESTQAYIEGAKDLKVWTAF' A
#
# COMPACT_ATOMS: atom_id res chain seq x y z
N MET A 1 20.01 -13.01 1.44
CA MET A 1 19.45 -11.87 0.68
C MET A 1 19.23 -10.75 1.69
N MET A 2 19.75 -9.55 1.46
CA MET A 2 19.57 -8.42 2.38
C MET A 2 18.39 -7.59 1.86
N LEU A 3 17.27 -7.60 2.59
CA LEU A 3 16.10 -6.77 2.27
C LEU A 3 16.43 -5.32 2.57
N VAL A 4 16.24 -4.43 1.60
CA VAL A 4 16.47 -3.00 1.77
C VAL A 4 15.13 -2.33 2.01
N ILE A 5 14.89 -1.90 3.25
CA ILE A 5 13.67 -1.19 3.62
C ILE A 5 13.85 0.31 3.33
N LYS A 6 12.94 0.90 2.57
CA LYS A 6 12.93 2.35 2.29
C LYS A 6 11.54 2.94 2.48
N GLU A 7 11.49 4.18 2.95
CA GLU A 7 10.27 4.97 2.99
C GLU A 7 9.91 5.42 1.56
N VAL A 8 8.63 5.26 1.21
CA VAL A 8 8.06 5.78 -0.04
C VAL A 8 7.63 7.22 0.19
N LYS A 9 8.30 8.15 -0.48
CA LYS A 9 7.97 9.58 -0.40
C LYS A 9 6.96 10.00 -1.45
N ASP A 10 6.93 9.32 -2.58
CA ASP A 10 6.05 9.62 -3.70
C ASP A 10 4.62 9.11 -3.44
N GLU A 11 3.64 10.00 -3.51
CA GLU A 11 2.25 9.67 -3.18
C GLU A 11 1.63 8.64 -4.13
N GLU A 12 1.94 8.69 -5.42
CA GLU A 12 1.45 7.70 -6.39
C GLU A 12 2.07 6.33 -6.11
N GLN A 13 3.35 6.31 -5.77
CA GLN A 13 4.05 5.08 -5.39
C GLN A 13 3.49 4.50 -4.07
N LYS A 14 3.12 5.35 -3.09
CA LYS A 14 2.47 4.89 -1.86
C LYS A 14 1.17 4.15 -2.16
N MET A 15 0.33 4.73 -3.01
CA MET A 15 -0.93 4.13 -3.43
C MET A 15 -0.71 2.80 -4.16
N ALA A 16 0.26 2.74 -5.06
CA ALA A 16 0.57 1.53 -5.81
C ALA A 16 1.00 0.37 -4.90
N VAL A 17 1.89 0.65 -3.93
CA VAL A 17 2.33 -0.36 -2.96
C VAL A 17 1.16 -0.86 -2.11
N VAL A 18 0.33 0.04 -1.60
CA VAL A 18 -0.84 -0.33 -0.80
C VAL A 18 -1.85 -1.12 -1.63
N ALA A 19 -2.09 -0.73 -2.88
CA ALA A 19 -2.97 -1.46 -3.79
C ALA A 19 -2.47 -2.88 -4.08
N GLU A 20 -1.16 -3.06 -4.24
CA GLU A 20 -0.54 -4.38 -4.43
C GLU A 20 -0.72 -5.26 -3.19
N VAL A 21 -0.41 -4.74 -2.00
CA VAL A 21 -0.60 -5.45 -0.73
C VAL A 21 -2.06 -5.85 -0.51
N LEU A 22 -3.01 -4.94 -0.79
CA LEU A 22 -4.43 -5.23 -0.64
C LEU A 22 -4.95 -6.24 -1.66
N LYS A 23 -4.38 -6.26 -2.87
CA LYS A 23 -4.70 -7.26 -3.89
C LYS A 23 -4.26 -8.67 -3.48
N ASP A 24 -3.15 -8.79 -2.74
CA ASP A 24 -2.71 -10.05 -2.13
C ASP A 24 -3.49 -10.41 -0.85
N LEU A 25 -4.26 -9.46 -0.29
CA LEU A 25 -5.08 -9.63 0.92
C LEU A 25 -6.60 -9.43 0.67
N PRO A 26 -7.21 -10.13 -0.30
CA PRO A 26 -8.63 -9.96 -0.63
C PRO A 26 -9.57 -10.40 0.50
N GLU A 27 -9.12 -11.30 1.39
CA GLU A 27 -9.92 -11.82 2.50
C GLU A 27 -10.12 -10.80 3.63
N TRP A 28 -9.20 -9.83 3.77
CA TRP A 28 -9.28 -8.79 4.82
C TRP A 28 -10.08 -7.56 4.37
N PHE A 29 -10.03 -7.25 3.08
CA PHE A 29 -10.78 -6.15 2.46
C PHE A 29 -11.74 -6.71 1.41
N GLY A 30 -12.67 -7.57 1.86
CA GLY A 30 -13.71 -8.16 1.01
C GLY A 30 -14.71 -7.14 0.42
N ILE A 31 -14.54 -5.84 0.70
CA ILE A 31 -15.33 -4.74 0.16
C ILE A 31 -14.42 -3.85 -0.71
N PRO A 32 -14.71 -3.72 -2.02
CA PRO A 32 -13.90 -2.92 -2.94
C PRO A 32 -13.86 -1.43 -2.55
N GLU A 33 -14.94 -0.91 -1.98
CA GLU A 33 -15.04 0.47 -1.50
C GLU A 33 -14.08 0.76 -0.34
N SER A 34 -13.99 -0.14 0.64
CA SER A 34 -13.02 -0.01 1.75
C SER A 34 -11.58 -0.14 1.26
N THR A 35 -11.34 -0.97 0.24
CA THR A 35 -10.03 -1.10 -0.39
C THR A 35 -9.61 0.22 -1.05
N GLN A 36 -10.50 0.84 -1.82
CA GLN A 36 -10.23 2.13 -2.48
C GLN A 36 -10.02 3.26 -1.48
N ALA A 37 -10.88 3.36 -0.45
CA ALA A 37 -10.72 4.37 0.60
C ALA A 37 -9.36 4.23 1.33
N TYR A 38 -8.88 2.99 1.53
CA TYR A 38 -7.58 2.74 2.14
C TYR A 38 -6.41 3.13 1.22
N ILE A 39 -6.52 2.84 -0.08
CA ILE A 39 -5.53 3.25 -1.09
C ILE A 39 -5.46 4.77 -1.19
N GLU A 40 -6.59 5.47 -1.22
CA GLU A 40 -6.61 6.94 -1.25
C GLU A 40 -6.05 7.55 0.04
N GLY A 41 -6.36 6.97 1.20
CA GLY A 41 -5.79 7.37 2.48
C GLY A 41 -4.28 7.14 2.60
N ALA A 42 -3.69 6.25 1.78
CA ALA A 42 -2.27 5.92 1.82
C ALA A 42 -1.35 7.11 1.54
N LYS A 43 -1.83 8.14 0.84
CA LYS A 43 -1.05 9.36 0.55
C LYS A 43 -0.55 10.05 1.81
N ASP A 44 -1.42 10.11 2.83
CA ASP A 44 -1.14 10.75 4.11
C ASP A 44 -0.33 9.83 5.06
N LEU A 45 -0.33 8.52 4.78
CA LEU A 45 0.38 7.54 5.59
C LEU A 45 1.88 7.49 5.25
N LYS A 46 2.68 7.06 6.22
CA LYS A 46 4.08 6.67 6.01
C LYS A 46 4.12 5.23 5.50
N VAL A 47 4.36 5.06 4.20
CA VAL A 47 4.49 3.75 3.58
C VAL A 47 5.97 3.38 3.47
N TRP A 48 6.28 2.13 3.74
CA TRP A 48 7.62 1.57 3.65
C TRP A 48 7.57 0.32 2.79
N THR A 49 8.54 0.14 1.90
CA THR A 49 8.66 -1.08 1.08
C THR A 49 9.98 -1.74 1.32
N ALA A 50 10.00 -3.05 1.09
CA ALA A 50 11.22 -3.82 0.95
C ALA A 50 11.50 -4.05 -0.55
N PHE A 51 12.75 -3.84 -0.96
CA PHE A 51 13.26 -4.18 -2.29
C PHE A 51 14.18 -5.42 -2.21
#